data_AF-A0A928HLT3-F1
#
_entry.id   AF-A0A928HLT3-F1
#
_cell.length_a   1.000
_cell.length_b   1.000
_cell.length_c   1.000
_cell.angle_alpha   90.00
_cell.angle_beta   90.00
_cell.angle_gamma   90.00
#
_symmetry.space_group_name_H-M   'P 1'
#
loop_
_entity.id
_entity.type
_entity.pdbx_description
1 polymer ?
#
loop_
_entity_poly.entity_id
_entity_poly.type
_entity_poly.pdbx_seq_one_letter_code
_entity_poly.pdbx_strand_id
1 'polypeptide(L)'
;MFNYPKYQSYEQTYDTGYSNKNFLNKLKEYANQQRYYDAVYGGNYVSNDNYGYCWNDTPQYDNHLTAKQREYSLKNNQNLYLHIDENPYQDTGWKWWCDFDRGKSAVNKYGNVVEEYANQYNINPDLVKAIMFTENACGHYYGFNDFMDYIGLSKSQMPMNIRGNIWSDFHGQHYNTFNPEQNIELGTRIIKQIYNSLDNPTPDRIGTLYNSAAKDKISSYGYRVGDAYKNKPWL
;
A
#
# COMPACT_ATOMS: atom_id res chain seq x y z
N MET A 1 -43.08 -10.66 22.58
CA MET A 1 -43.08 -10.32 21.14
C MET A 1 -42.64 -8.87 21.02
N PHE A 2 -41.42 -8.63 20.54
CA PHE A 2 -40.88 -7.28 20.37
C PHE A 2 -41.20 -6.77 18.96
N ASN A 3 -41.78 -5.57 18.89
CA ASN A 3 -42.23 -4.92 17.67
C ASN A 3 -41.14 -3.93 17.22
N TYR A 4 -40.50 -4.19 16.08
CA TYR A 4 -39.48 -3.29 15.52
C TYR A 4 -40.13 -2.23 14.62
N PRO A 5 -39.69 -0.95 14.68
CA PRO A 5 -40.18 0.08 13.76
C PRO A 5 -39.70 -0.14 12.33
N LYS A 6 -40.56 0.15 11.35
CA LYS A 6 -40.24 0.16 9.92
C LYS A 6 -39.23 1.28 9.61
N TYR A 7 -38.14 0.93 8.95
CA TYR A 7 -37.19 1.89 8.37
C TYR A 7 -37.88 2.74 7.28
N GLN A 8 -37.84 4.07 7.44
CA GLN A 8 -38.10 5.01 6.34
C GLN A 8 -36.81 5.23 5.57
N SER A 9 -36.84 5.02 4.25
CA SER A 9 -35.74 5.33 3.35
C SER A 9 -35.66 6.84 3.13
N TYR A 10 -34.54 7.45 3.54
CA TYR A 10 -34.19 8.81 3.14
C TYR A 10 -33.48 8.75 1.78
N GLU A 11 -34.16 9.14 0.71
CA GLU A 11 -33.50 9.49 -0.55
C GLU A 11 -32.93 10.92 -0.40
N GLN A 12 -31.63 11.02 -0.14
CA GLN A 12 -30.89 12.26 -0.38
C GLN A 12 -30.38 12.25 -1.82
N THR A 13 -31.00 13.07 -2.66
CA THR A 13 -30.50 13.37 -4.01
C THR A 13 -29.29 14.28 -3.91
N TYR A 14 -28.10 13.75 -4.19
CA TYR A 14 -26.92 14.57 -4.46
C TYR A 14 -26.97 15.05 -5.91
N ASP A 15 -27.22 16.35 -6.12
CA ASP A 15 -27.00 17.01 -7.40
C ASP A 15 -25.50 17.23 -7.59
N THR A 16 -24.79 16.18 -8.00
CA THR A 16 -23.45 16.33 -8.55
C THR A 16 -23.62 16.73 -10.00
N GLY A 17 -23.26 17.96 -10.36
CA GLY A 17 -23.34 18.52 -11.72
C GLY A 17 -22.50 17.81 -12.80
N TYR A 18 -22.26 16.51 -12.68
CA TYR A 18 -21.74 15.65 -13.72
C TYR A 18 -22.90 15.09 -14.54
N SER A 19 -22.92 15.39 -15.84
CA SER A 19 -23.89 14.76 -16.74
C SER A 19 -23.76 13.24 -16.63
N ASN A 20 -24.91 12.55 -16.53
CA ASN A 20 -25.03 11.10 -16.39
C ASN A 20 -24.21 10.32 -17.45
N LYS A 21 -23.94 10.97 -18.59
CA LYS A 21 -23.11 10.44 -19.68
C LYS A 21 -21.62 10.29 -19.31
N ASN A 22 -21.05 11.19 -18.51
CA ASN A 22 -19.65 11.14 -18.10
C ASN A 22 -19.39 10.03 -17.08
N PHE A 23 -20.33 9.81 -16.16
CA PHE A 23 -20.28 8.72 -15.19
C PHE A 23 -20.39 7.34 -15.87
N LEU A 24 -21.36 7.19 -16.78
CA LEU A 24 -21.54 5.97 -17.57
C LEU A 24 -20.35 5.67 -18.49
N ASN A 25 -19.69 6.70 -19.02
CA ASN A 25 -18.47 6.52 -19.82
C ASN A 25 -17.29 6.03 -18.97
N LYS A 26 -17.11 6.58 -17.76
CA LYS A 26 -16.10 6.07 -16.81
C LYS A 26 -16.37 4.63 -16.39
N LEU A 27 -17.62 4.27 -16.09
CA LEU A 27 -17.99 2.88 -15.77
C LEU A 27 -17.70 1.91 -16.92
N LYS A 28 -17.95 2.34 -18.17
CA LYS A 28 -17.57 1.56 -19.36
C LYS A 28 -16.07 1.45 -19.53
N GLU A 29 -15.32 2.50 -19.23
CA GLU A 29 -13.86 2.49 -19.27
C GLU A 29 -13.28 1.53 -18.22
N TYR A 30 -13.78 1.55 -16.98
CA TYR A 30 -13.40 0.59 -15.94
C TYR A 30 -13.77 -0.84 -16.29
N ALA A 31 -14.98 -1.07 -16.80
CA ALA A 31 -15.41 -2.40 -17.25
C ALA A 31 -14.56 -2.92 -18.42
N ASN A 32 -14.13 -2.03 -19.33
CA ASN A 32 -13.25 -2.38 -20.44
C ASN A 32 -11.81 -2.61 -19.98
N GLN A 33 -11.32 -1.89 -18.97
CA GLN A 33 -10.01 -2.15 -18.36
C GLN A 33 -10.00 -3.50 -17.62
N GLN A 34 -11.07 -3.82 -16.87
CA GLN A 34 -11.22 -5.12 -16.23
C GLN A 34 -11.29 -6.25 -17.26
N ARG A 35 -12.10 -6.09 -18.32
CA ARG A 35 -12.17 -7.07 -19.42
C ARG A 35 -10.87 -7.21 -20.20
N TYR A 36 -10.14 -6.11 -20.42
CA TYR A 36 -8.81 -6.16 -21.06
C TYR A 36 -7.82 -6.92 -20.17
N TYR A 37 -7.87 -6.69 -18.85
CA TYR A 37 -7.03 -7.41 -17.90
C TYR A 37 -7.37 -8.90 -17.86
N ASP A 38 -8.65 -9.26 -17.79
CA ASP A 38 -9.12 -10.65 -17.83
C ASP A 38 -8.77 -11.32 -19.18
N ALA A 39 -8.80 -10.59 -20.29
CA ALA A 39 -8.45 -11.11 -21.61
C ALA A 39 -6.94 -11.27 -21.84
N VAL A 40 -6.11 -10.44 -21.21
CA VAL A 40 -4.65 -10.44 -21.39
C VAL A 40 -3.95 -11.30 -20.32
N TYR A 41 -4.53 -11.41 -19.12
CA TYR A 41 -3.92 -12.06 -17.97
C TYR A 41 -4.81 -13.10 -17.27
N GLY A 42 -6.09 -13.20 -17.62
CA GLY A 42 -7.00 -14.22 -17.09
C GLY A 42 -6.77 -15.56 -17.77
N GLY A 43 -5.82 -16.33 -17.26
CA GLY A 43 -5.72 -17.76 -17.57
C GLY A 43 -7.05 -18.46 -17.26
N ASN A 44 -7.46 -19.35 -18.16
CA ASN A 44 -8.75 -20.05 -18.14
C ASN A 44 -9.13 -20.59 -16.75
N TYR A 45 -10.12 -19.99 -16.10
CA TYR A 45 -10.89 -20.67 -15.05
C TYR A 45 -11.78 -21.71 -15.71
N VAL A 46 -11.24 -22.92 -15.86
CA VAL A 46 -12.00 -24.10 -16.25
C VAL A 46 -12.77 -24.58 -15.02
N SER A 47 -14.09 -24.37 -14.98
CA SER A 47 -14.95 -25.04 -14.00
C SER A 47 -14.95 -26.54 -14.30
N ASN A 48 -14.30 -27.33 -13.45
CA ASN A 48 -14.26 -28.78 -13.58
C ASN A 48 -15.03 -29.40 -12.39
N ASP A 49 -16.33 -29.61 -12.60
CA ASP A 49 -17.20 -30.34 -11.68
C ASP A 49 -16.98 -31.84 -11.87
N ASN A 50 -16.07 -32.41 -11.08
CA ASN A 50 -16.15 -33.76 -10.51
C ASN A 50 -14.77 -34.13 -9.96
N TYR A 51 -14.70 -34.42 -8.66
CA TYR A 51 -13.93 -35.47 -7.99
C TYR A 51 -13.70 -35.02 -6.55
N GLY A 52 -14.30 -35.77 -5.61
CA GLY A 52 -14.12 -35.57 -4.18
C GLY A 52 -12.67 -35.77 -3.78
N TYR A 53 -11.97 -34.67 -3.58
CA TYR A 53 -10.72 -34.61 -2.84
C TYR A 53 -10.97 -33.81 -1.58
N CYS A 54 -10.47 -34.33 -0.45
CA CYS A 54 -10.40 -33.61 0.81
C CYS A 54 -9.42 -32.45 0.58
N TRP A 55 -9.93 -31.26 0.25
CA TRP A 55 -9.09 -30.09 0.06
C TRP A 55 -8.46 -29.75 1.41
N ASN A 56 -7.16 -29.97 1.50
CA ASN A 56 -6.34 -29.18 2.40
C ASN A 56 -6.40 -27.75 1.85
N ASP A 57 -7.40 -26.99 2.27
CA ASP A 57 -7.58 -25.57 1.95
C ASP A 57 -6.49 -24.74 2.65
N THR A 58 -5.23 -25.02 2.33
CA THR A 58 -4.16 -24.06 2.58
C THR A 58 -4.48 -22.84 1.72
N PRO A 59 -4.63 -21.64 2.32
CA PRO A 59 -4.92 -20.45 1.54
C PRO A 59 -3.84 -20.30 0.47
N GLN A 60 -4.25 -20.24 -0.79
CA GLN A 60 -3.33 -20.06 -1.89
C GLN A 60 -2.80 -18.62 -1.85
N TYR A 61 -1.50 -18.46 -1.63
CA TYR A 61 -0.87 -17.15 -1.65
C TYR A 61 -0.74 -16.60 -3.07
N ASP A 62 -0.94 -15.29 -3.20
CA ASP A 62 -0.84 -14.52 -4.44
C ASP A 62 0.61 -14.15 -4.79
N ASN A 63 1.60 -14.81 -4.16
CA ASN A 63 3.03 -14.57 -4.45
C ASN A 63 3.42 -14.91 -5.90
N HIS A 64 2.60 -15.63 -6.65
CA HIS A 64 2.82 -15.87 -8.08
C HIS A 64 2.55 -14.62 -8.94
N LEU A 65 1.85 -13.59 -8.43
CA LEU A 65 1.57 -12.35 -9.15
C LEU A 65 2.82 -11.51 -9.32
N THR A 66 2.95 -10.86 -10.48
CA THR A 66 4.03 -9.90 -10.75
C THR A 66 3.88 -8.62 -9.93
N ALA A 67 4.97 -7.84 -9.81
CA ALA A 67 4.97 -6.55 -9.11
C ALA A 67 3.84 -5.61 -9.56
N LYS A 68 3.63 -5.46 -10.87
CA LYS A 68 2.59 -4.60 -11.43
C LYS A 68 1.18 -5.07 -11.07
N GLN A 69 0.95 -6.39 -11.04
CA GLN A 69 -0.34 -6.96 -10.68
C GLN A 69 -0.62 -6.71 -9.19
N ARG A 70 0.37 -6.93 -8.32
CA ARG A 70 0.25 -6.62 -6.88
C ARG A 70 0.04 -5.12 -6.62
N GLU A 71 0.81 -4.24 -7.27
CA GLU A 71 0.61 -2.79 -7.20
C GLU A 71 -0.82 -2.41 -7.61
N TYR A 72 -1.31 -2.98 -8.72
CA TYR A 72 -2.68 -2.76 -9.19
C TYR A 72 -3.71 -3.22 -8.15
N SER A 73 -3.55 -4.41 -7.57
CA SER A 73 -4.48 -4.93 -6.56
C SER A 73 -4.49 -4.07 -5.30
N LEU A 74 -3.32 -3.67 -4.81
CA LEU A 74 -3.19 -2.74 -3.67
C LEU A 74 -3.85 -1.39 -3.98
N LYS A 75 -3.57 -0.81 -5.16
CA LYS A 75 -4.09 0.49 -5.61
C LYS A 75 -5.62 0.52 -5.76
N ASN A 76 -6.23 -0.60 -6.11
CA ASN A 76 -7.66 -0.70 -6.44
C ASN A 76 -8.49 -1.44 -5.38
N ASN A 77 -7.95 -1.63 -4.17
CA ASN A 77 -8.64 -2.32 -3.06
C ASN A 77 -9.10 -3.74 -3.42
N GLN A 78 -8.33 -4.45 -4.23
CA GLN A 78 -8.61 -5.86 -4.53
C GLN A 78 -8.07 -6.73 -3.40
N ASN A 79 -8.73 -7.85 -3.15
CA ASN A 79 -8.24 -8.87 -2.23
C ASN A 79 -6.90 -9.39 -2.75
N LEU A 80 -5.91 -9.39 -1.86
CA LEU A 80 -4.57 -9.87 -2.12
C LEU A 80 -4.10 -10.58 -0.85
N TYR A 81 -3.58 -11.79 -0.96
CA TYR A 81 -3.10 -12.57 0.17
C TYR A 81 -1.66 -13.00 -0.05
N LEU A 82 -0.72 -12.34 0.64
CA LEU A 82 0.72 -12.49 0.46
C LEU A 82 1.35 -13.12 1.69
N HIS A 83 2.33 -13.99 1.43
CA HIS A 83 3.32 -14.41 2.40
C HIS A 83 4.64 -13.71 2.11
N ILE A 84 5.38 -13.33 3.16
CA ILE A 84 6.74 -12.79 3.00
C ILE A 84 7.67 -13.59 3.91
N ASP A 85 8.57 -14.35 3.28
CA ASP A 85 9.53 -15.19 3.98
C ASP A 85 10.57 -14.34 4.72
N GLU A 86 11.17 -14.94 5.75
CA GLU A 86 12.39 -14.41 6.32
C GLU A 86 13.54 -14.40 5.31
N ASN A 87 14.50 -13.52 5.54
CA ASN A 87 15.71 -13.45 4.72
C ASN A 87 16.95 -13.23 5.59
N PRO A 88 17.54 -14.30 6.16
CA PRO A 88 18.66 -14.18 7.09
C PRO A 88 19.96 -13.68 6.42
N TYR A 89 20.01 -13.63 5.09
CA TYR A 89 21.19 -13.21 4.33
C TYR A 89 21.22 -11.72 3.98
N GLN A 90 20.15 -10.98 4.27
CA GLN A 90 20.13 -9.53 4.04
C GLN A 90 20.84 -8.80 5.14
N ASP A 91 21.52 -7.70 4.77
CA ASP A 91 22.07 -6.78 5.75
C ASP A 91 20.93 -6.10 6.52
N THR A 92 20.85 -6.38 7.82
CA THR A 92 19.87 -5.82 8.74
C THR A 92 20.29 -4.46 9.29
N GLY A 93 21.53 -4.03 9.04
CA GLY A 93 22.12 -2.82 9.58
C GLY A 93 21.63 -1.55 8.90
N TRP A 94 21.61 -0.47 9.69
CA TRP A 94 21.57 0.89 9.16
C TRP A 94 22.84 1.16 8.37
N LYS A 95 22.68 1.79 7.21
CA LYS A 95 23.83 2.16 6.39
C LYS A 95 24.49 3.40 6.99
N TRP A 96 25.81 3.49 6.86
CA TRP A 96 26.60 4.59 7.41
C TRP A 96 26.18 5.98 6.87
N TRP A 97 25.54 6.01 5.71
CA TRP A 97 25.02 7.22 5.07
C TRP A 97 23.59 7.59 5.49
N CYS A 98 22.91 6.78 6.29
CA CYS A 98 21.59 7.14 6.80
C CYS A 98 21.75 8.22 7.89
N ASP A 99 20.99 9.30 7.77
CA ASP A 99 21.01 10.47 8.65
C ASP A 99 19.83 10.41 9.61
N PHE A 100 20.07 9.93 10.83
CA PHE A 100 19.02 9.72 11.83
C PHE A 100 18.36 11.03 12.26
N ASP A 101 19.09 12.14 12.26
CA ASP A 101 18.56 13.46 12.63
C ASP A 101 17.51 13.92 11.62
N ARG A 102 17.69 13.60 10.33
CA ARG A 102 16.66 13.86 9.31
C ARG A 102 15.44 12.99 9.46
N GLY A 103 15.62 11.70 9.74
CA GLY A 103 14.52 10.80 10.07
C GLY A 103 13.71 11.32 11.26
N LYS A 104 14.38 11.69 12.35
CA LYS A 104 13.78 12.25 13.56
C LYS A 104 13.09 13.59 13.29
N SER A 105 13.72 14.47 12.53
CA SER A 105 13.15 15.76 12.13
C SER A 105 11.85 15.60 11.34
N ALA A 106 11.79 14.64 10.40
CA ALA A 106 10.57 14.36 9.65
C ALA A 106 9.43 13.86 10.56
N VAL A 107 9.71 12.90 11.44
CA VAL A 107 8.71 12.39 12.40
C VAL A 107 8.25 13.49 13.36
N ASN A 108 9.16 14.31 13.87
CA ASN A 108 8.80 15.42 14.76
C ASN A 108 7.95 16.48 14.05
N LYS A 109 8.26 16.77 12.78
CA LYS A 109 7.53 17.75 11.99
C LYS A 109 6.10 17.29 11.67
N TYR A 110 5.90 16.01 11.38
CA TYR A 110 4.63 15.48 10.87
C TYR A 110 3.92 14.52 11.82
N GLY A 111 4.42 14.34 13.05
CA GLY A 111 3.94 13.33 14.00
C GLY A 111 2.45 13.43 14.29
N ASN A 112 1.92 14.64 14.45
CA ASN A 112 0.49 14.86 14.70
C ASN A 112 -0.38 14.43 13.51
N VAL A 113 0.06 14.74 12.28
CA VAL A 113 -0.65 14.35 11.04
C VAL A 113 -0.60 12.83 10.85
N VAL A 114 0.55 12.22 11.19
CA VAL A 114 0.67 10.75 11.21
C VAL A 114 -0.30 10.14 12.21
N GLU A 115 -0.40 10.67 13.43
CA GLU A 115 -1.31 10.17 14.45
C GLU A 115 -2.77 10.31 14.03
N GLU A 116 -3.15 11.44 13.45
CA GLU A 116 -4.50 11.68 12.93
C GLU A 116 -4.92 10.59 11.93
N TYR A 117 -4.15 10.40 10.86
CA TYR A 117 -4.50 9.43 9.83
C TYR A 117 -4.31 7.99 10.29
N ALA A 118 -3.31 7.70 11.12
CA ALA A 118 -3.13 6.37 11.68
C ALA A 118 -4.35 5.95 12.52
N ASN A 119 -4.86 6.86 13.35
CA ASN A 119 -6.08 6.65 14.11
C ASN A 119 -7.30 6.51 13.20
N GLN A 120 -7.44 7.38 12.19
CA GLN A 120 -8.54 7.35 11.22
C GLN A 120 -8.64 5.99 10.50
N TYR A 121 -7.51 5.40 10.13
CA TYR A 121 -7.46 4.12 9.40
C TYR A 121 -7.18 2.89 10.28
N ASN A 122 -7.22 3.07 11.61
CA ASN A 122 -6.98 2.04 12.61
C ASN A 122 -5.68 1.24 12.34
N ILE A 123 -4.57 1.98 12.21
CA ILE A 123 -3.23 1.42 12.11
C ILE A 123 -2.33 2.01 13.18
N ASN A 124 -1.32 1.27 13.63
CA ASN A 124 -0.42 1.76 14.67
C ASN A 124 0.37 2.99 14.15
N PRO A 125 0.27 4.16 14.80
CA PRO A 125 1.03 5.34 14.39
C PRO A 125 2.54 5.12 14.41
N ASP A 126 3.07 4.28 15.30
CA ASP A 126 4.51 3.99 15.36
C ASP A 126 5.00 3.23 14.13
N LEU A 127 4.14 2.44 13.47
CA LEU A 127 4.48 1.78 12.20
C LEU A 127 4.63 2.81 11.09
N VAL A 128 3.72 3.78 11.01
CA VAL A 128 3.77 4.86 10.03
C VAL A 128 5.00 5.75 10.29
N LYS A 129 5.26 6.09 11.56
CA LYS A 129 6.47 6.84 11.97
C LYS A 129 7.75 6.08 11.64
N ALA A 130 7.79 4.76 11.81
CA ALA A 130 8.96 3.94 11.46
C ALA A 130 9.29 3.97 9.96
N ILE A 131 8.26 3.89 9.11
CA ILE A 131 8.43 4.02 7.65
C ILE A 131 8.87 5.44 7.29
N MET A 132 8.19 6.47 7.80
CA MET A 132 8.58 7.87 7.58
C MET A 132 10.02 8.15 8.02
N PHE A 133 10.41 7.66 9.21
CA PHE A 133 11.76 7.78 9.72
C PHE A 133 12.76 7.14 8.77
N THR A 134 12.51 5.91 8.33
CA THR A 134 13.41 5.15 7.46
C THR A 134 13.57 5.81 6.09
N GLU A 135 12.48 6.31 5.49
CA GLU A 135 12.50 7.07 4.24
C GLU A 135 13.35 8.33 4.33
N ASN A 136 13.18 9.11 5.39
CA ASN A 136 13.87 10.39 5.55
C ASN A 136 15.31 10.22 6.03
N ALA A 137 15.60 9.17 6.81
CA ALA A 137 16.95 8.87 7.26
C ALA A 137 17.83 8.38 6.10
N CYS A 138 17.33 7.45 5.28
CA CYS A 138 18.15 6.80 4.25
C CYS A 138 17.93 7.36 2.83
N GLY A 139 16.91 8.20 2.60
CA GLY A 139 16.55 8.71 1.27
C GLY A 139 17.58 9.63 0.62
N HIS A 140 18.50 10.22 1.38
CA HIS A 140 19.48 11.18 0.85
C HIS A 140 20.63 10.58 0.04
N TYR A 141 20.98 9.32 0.28
CA TYR A 141 22.00 8.61 -0.51
C TYR A 141 21.38 7.75 -1.63
N TYR A 142 20.16 7.26 -1.42
CA TYR A 142 19.43 6.40 -2.36
C TYR A 142 18.84 7.12 -3.58
N GLY A 143 19.12 8.40 -3.76
CA GLY A 143 18.71 9.11 -4.97
C GLY A 143 19.34 8.62 -6.28
N PHE A 144 20.18 7.57 -6.32
CA PHE A 144 21.17 7.49 -7.41
C PHE A 144 21.59 6.17 -8.09
N ASN A 145 21.32 4.91 -7.67
CA ASN A 145 21.79 3.74 -8.48
C ASN A 145 20.69 2.87 -9.13
N ASP A 146 19.59 2.48 -8.46
CA ASP A 146 18.49 1.72 -9.12
C ASP A 146 17.27 2.59 -9.49
N PHE A 147 17.32 3.88 -9.13
CA PHE A 147 16.50 4.96 -9.68
C PHE A 147 16.86 5.26 -11.15
N MET A 148 18.06 4.85 -11.60
CA MET A 148 18.69 5.30 -12.86
C MET A 148 18.40 4.46 -14.11
N ASP A 149 18.01 3.17 -14.03
CA ASP A 149 18.04 2.31 -15.23
C ASP A 149 16.70 1.96 -15.91
N TYR A 150 15.50 2.36 -15.42
CA TYR A 150 14.25 1.89 -16.09
C TYR A 150 12.99 2.80 -16.07
N ILE A 151 12.88 3.90 -15.31
CA ILE A 151 11.57 4.59 -15.14
C ILE A 151 11.66 6.13 -15.20
N GLY A 152 11.96 6.66 -16.38
CA GLY A 152 12.22 8.07 -16.67
C GLY A 152 11.11 9.12 -16.44
N LEU A 153 10.06 8.89 -15.64
CA LEU A 153 9.10 9.92 -15.23
C LEU A 153 8.40 9.59 -13.88
N SER A 154 8.98 10.05 -12.76
CA SER A 154 8.28 10.60 -11.57
C SER A 154 9.22 10.59 -10.35
N LYS A 155 9.63 11.77 -9.91
CA LYS A 155 10.33 11.91 -8.63
C LYS A 155 9.38 11.47 -7.53
N SER A 156 9.82 10.60 -6.65
CA SER A 156 9.06 10.26 -5.45
C SER A 156 8.94 11.49 -4.54
N GLN A 157 7.79 11.69 -3.90
CA GLN A 157 7.51 12.86 -3.07
C GLN A 157 7.57 12.54 -1.57
N MET A 158 8.33 13.35 -0.83
CA MET A 158 8.40 13.35 0.64
C MET A 158 7.09 13.85 1.28
N PRO A 159 6.80 13.50 2.55
CA PRO A 159 7.67 12.82 3.52
C PRO A 159 7.59 11.29 3.52
N MET A 160 6.61 10.67 2.87
CA MET A 160 6.47 9.21 2.83
C MET A 160 7.17 8.57 1.62
N ASN A 161 7.83 9.37 0.78
CA ASN A 161 8.53 8.91 -0.43
C ASN A 161 7.60 8.11 -1.36
N ILE A 162 6.45 8.68 -1.71
CA ILE A 162 5.44 8.06 -2.57
C ILE A 162 5.65 8.42 -4.03
N ARG A 163 5.54 7.42 -4.91
CA ARG A 163 5.56 7.60 -6.37
C ARG A 163 4.19 8.05 -6.89
N GLY A 164 4.02 9.36 -7.10
CA GLY A 164 2.75 9.94 -7.55
C GLY A 164 2.17 9.29 -8.82
N ASN A 165 2.99 8.93 -9.81
CA ASN A 165 2.50 8.31 -11.05
C ASN A 165 1.83 6.93 -10.85
N ILE A 166 2.18 6.22 -9.78
CA ILE A 166 1.58 4.92 -9.44
C ILE A 166 0.44 5.14 -8.47
N TRP A 167 0.69 5.88 -7.39
CA TRP A 167 -0.17 5.85 -6.21
C TRP A 167 -1.12 7.04 -6.07
N SER A 168 -1.03 8.09 -6.90
CA SER A 168 -1.88 9.29 -6.75
C SER A 168 -3.36 8.97 -6.83
N ASP A 169 -3.77 7.97 -7.59
CA ASP A 169 -5.15 7.48 -7.60
C ASP A 169 -5.25 6.23 -6.74
N PHE A 170 -5.82 6.32 -5.54
CA PHE A 170 -5.88 5.20 -4.61
C PHE A 170 -7.32 4.96 -4.15
N HIS A 171 -7.83 3.75 -4.39
CA HIS A 171 -9.19 3.33 -4.04
C HIS A 171 -10.27 4.32 -4.55
N GLY A 172 -10.09 4.83 -5.77
CA GLY A 172 -11.04 5.76 -6.40
C GLY A 172 -10.90 7.24 -5.99
N GLN A 173 -9.95 7.57 -5.11
CA GLN A 173 -9.65 8.95 -4.71
C GLN A 173 -8.33 9.42 -5.32
N HIS A 174 -8.28 10.67 -5.77
CA HIS A 174 -7.04 11.31 -6.23
C HIS A 174 -6.36 12.08 -5.09
N TYR A 175 -5.04 11.94 -5.00
CA TYR A 175 -4.15 12.54 -4.01
C TYR A 175 -3.08 13.39 -4.68
N ASN A 176 -2.92 14.61 -4.21
CA ASN A 176 -1.78 15.45 -4.54
C ASN A 176 -0.57 15.05 -3.69
N THR A 177 0.31 14.21 -4.24
CA THR A 177 1.50 13.71 -3.52
C THR A 177 2.53 14.78 -3.17
N PHE A 178 2.43 16.00 -3.70
CA PHE A 178 3.28 17.13 -3.30
C PHE A 178 2.78 17.87 -2.06
N ASN A 179 1.50 17.69 -1.70
CA ASN A 179 0.98 18.19 -0.44
C ASN A 179 1.40 17.20 0.68
N PRO A 180 2.16 17.64 1.71
CA PRO A 180 2.68 16.72 2.72
C PRO A 180 1.60 15.96 3.49
N GLU A 181 0.48 16.60 3.79
CA GLU A 181 -0.63 16.00 4.53
C GLU A 181 -1.31 14.90 3.70
N GLN A 182 -1.63 15.19 2.43
CA GLN A 182 -2.17 14.19 1.50
C GLN A 182 -1.18 13.06 1.19
N ASN A 183 0.13 13.36 1.16
CA ASN A 183 1.18 12.36 1.02
C ASN A 183 1.21 11.42 2.23
N ILE A 184 1.03 11.94 3.45
CA ILE A 184 0.96 11.14 4.68
C ILE A 184 -0.32 10.31 4.74
N GLU A 185 -1.46 10.89 4.40
CA GLU A 185 -2.74 10.18 4.32
C GLU A 185 -2.62 8.99 3.36
N LEU A 186 -2.17 9.25 2.13
CA LEU A 186 -1.99 8.22 1.11
C LEU A 186 -1.00 7.14 1.57
N GLY A 187 0.15 7.54 2.15
CA GLY A 187 1.14 6.60 2.68
C GLY A 187 0.54 5.70 3.76
N THR A 188 -0.23 6.27 4.68
CA THR A 188 -0.91 5.53 5.75
C THR A 188 -1.93 4.54 5.18
N ARG A 189 -2.70 4.93 4.17
CA ARG A 189 -3.65 4.03 3.48
C ARG A 189 -2.96 2.89 2.72
N ILE A 190 -1.83 3.16 2.07
CA ILE A 190 -1.02 2.12 1.41
C ILE A 190 -0.51 1.12 2.46
N ILE A 191 0.04 1.60 3.58
CA ILE A 191 0.50 0.75 4.68
C ILE A 191 -0.67 -0.10 5.20
N LYS A 192 -1.86 0.48 5.36
CA LYS A 192 -3.07 -0.26 5.77
C LYS A 192 -3.47 -1.34 4.77
N GLN A 193 -3.41 -1.05 3.48
CA GLN A 193 -3.72 -2.05 2.45
C GLN A 193 -2.70 -3.19 2.46
N ILE A 194 -1.41 -2.89 2.60
CA ILE A 194 -0.35 -3.89 2.73
C ILE A 194 -0.57 -4.75 3.99
N TYR A 195 -0.85 -4.11 5.13
CA TYR A 195 -1.17 -4.79 6.38
C TYR A 195 -2.30 -5.80 6.20
N ASN A 196 -3.39 -5.40 5.55
CA ASN A 196 -4.54 -6.27 5.30
C ASN A 196 -4.24 -7.39 4.28
N SER A 197 -3.19 -7.23 3.46
CA SER A 197 -2.83 -8.18 2.41
C SER A 197 -1.83 -9.24 2.87
N LEU A 198 -1.34 -9.17 4.11
CA LEU A 198 -0.34 -10.08 4.66
C LEU A 198 -0.99 -11.06 5.64
N ASP A 199 -0.54 -12.31 5.60
CA ASP A 199 -0.94 -13.32 6.58
C ASP A 199 -0.40 -13.05 8.00
N ASN A 200 0.81 -12.50 8.08
CA ASN A 200 1.48 -12.14 9.32
C ASN A 200 2.13 -10.74 9.18
N PRO A 201 1.37 -9.66 9.37
CA PRO A 201 1.79 -8.29 9.07
C PRO A 201 2.74 -7.72 10.13
N THR A 202 4.02 -8.08 10.06
CA THR A 202 5.09 -7.49 10.88
C THR A 202 5.63 -6.20 10.25
N PRO A 203 6.19 -5.26 11.05
CA PRO A 203 6.73 -4.00 10.52
C PRO A 203 7.76 -4.18 9.39
N ASP A 204 8.60 -5.21 9.48
CA ASP A 204 9.62 -5.56 8.49
C ASP A 204 9.04 -6.10 7.17
N ARG A 205 7.98 -6.92 7.22
CA ARG A 205 7.27 -7.39 6.02
C ARG A 205 6.49 -6.27 5.37
N ILE A 206 5.82 -5.44 6.17
CA ILE A 206 5.10 -4.25 5.68
C ILE A 206 6.09 -3.29 5.01
N GLY A 207 7.21 -2.97 5.68
CA GLY A 207 8.26 -2.12 5.12
C GLY A 207 8.84 -2.70 3.83
N THR A 208 9.02 -4.02 3.75
CA THR A 208 9.48 -4.71 2.54
C THR A 208 8.55 -4.45 1.36
N LEU A 209 7.24 -4.63 1.53
CA LEU A 209 6.26 -4.41 0.47
C LEU A 209 6.00 -2.94 0.18
N TYR A 210 6.13 -2.06 1.19
CA TYR A 210 6.07 -0.61 1.01
C TYR A 210 7.18 -0.14 0.06
N ASN A 211 8.38 -0.69 0.23
CA ASN A 211 9.52 -0.41 -0.64
C ASN A 211 9.37 -1.03 -2.04
N SER A 212 8.82 -2.24 -2.13
CA SER A 212 8.58 -2.90 -3.41
C SER A 212 7.57 -4.05 -3.30
N ALA A 213 6.49 -3.95 -4.07
CA ALA A 213 5.47 -5.02 -4.15
C ALA A 213 6.01 -6.34 -4.72
N ALA A 214 7.18 -6.33 -5.39
CA ALA A 214 7.78 -7.48 -6.05
C ALA A 214 8.45 -8.48 -5.10
N LYS A 215 8.56 -8.16 -3.81
CA LYS A 215 9.36 -8.94 -2.85
C LYS A 215 8.53 -10.07 -2.25
N ASP A 216 9.16 -11.23 -2.14
CA ASP A 216 8.62 -12.40 -1.44
C ASP A 216 9.41 -12.75 -0.17
N LYS A 217 10.49 -12.01 0.09
CA LYS A 217 11.33 -12.16 1.28
C LYS A 217 11.68 -10.79 1.86
N ILE A 218 11.85 -10.70 3.18
CA ILE A 218 12.20 -9.45 3.86
C ILE A 218 13.44 -8.82 3.20
N SER A 219 13.37 -7.52 2.93
CA SER A 219 14.48 -6.75 2.36
C SER A 219 15.31 -6.06 3.46
N SER A 220 16.52 -5.61 3.15
CA SER A 220 17.28 -4.74 4.07
C SER A 220 16.51 -3.47 4.46
N TYR A 221 15.67 -2.94 3.57
CA TYR A 221 14.79 -1.81 3.92
C TYR A 221 13.75 -2.25 4.96
N GLY A 222 13.10 -3.40 4.75
CA GLY A 222 12.16 -3.97 5.71
C GLY A 222 12.77 -4.15 7.10
N TYR A 223 13.97 -4.73 7.19
CA TYR A 223 14.67 -4.87 8.47
C TYR A 223 14.92 -3.52 9.17
N ARG A 224 15.27 -2.46 8.44
CA ARG A 224 15.42 -1.11 9.03
C ARG A 224 14.10 -0.55 9.53
N VAL A 225 12.99 -0.77 8.82
CA VAL A 225 11.67 -0.39 9.32
C VAL A 225 11.33 -1.15 10.60
N GLY A 226 11.62 -2.44 10.67
CA GLY A 226 11.45 -3.25 11.87
C GLY A 226 12.28 -2.73 13.04
N ASP A 227 13.55 -2.39 12.79
CA ASP A 227 14.45 -1.81 13.79
C ASP A 227 13.97 -0.42 14.26
N ALA A 228 13.58 0.46 13.34
CA ALA A 228 13.02 1.77 13.64
C ALA A 228 11.74 1.65 14.48
N TYR A 229 10.85 0.73 14.14
CA TYR A 229 9.61 0.49 14.90
C TYR A 229 9.90 0.02 16.33
N LYS A 230 10.87 -0.88 16.49
CA LYS A 230 11.26 -1.42 17.80
C LYS A 230 11.94 -0.38 18.67
N ASN A 231 12.91 0.35 18.11
CA ASN A 231 13.78 1.24 18.88
C ASN A 231 13.26 2.67 18.97
N LYS A 232 12.31 3.06 18.12
CA LYS A 232 11.69 4.39 18.05
C LYS A 232 12.72 5.52 18.13
N PRO A 233 13.71 5.58 17.21
CA PRO A 233 14.84 6.51 17.27
C PRO A 233 14.45 8.00 17.20
N TRP A 234 13.18 8.30 16.92
CA TRP A 234 12.63 9.65 16.95
C TRP A 234 12.28 10.16 18.35
N LEU A 235 12.17 9.29 19.35
CA LEU A 235 11.91 9.68 20.75
C LEU A 235 13.11 10.38 21.39
#